data_AF-A0A1S3VUY4-F1
#
_entry.id   AF-A0A1S3VUY4-F1
#
_cell.length_a   1.000
_cell.length_b   1.000
_cell.length_c   1.000
_cell.angle_alpha   90.00
_cell.angle_beta   90.00
_cell.angle_gamma   90.00
#
_symmetry.space_group_name_H-M   'P 1'
#
loop_
_entity.id
_entity.type
_entity.pdbx_description
1 polymer ?
#
loop_
_entity_poly.entity_id
_entity_poly.type
_entity_poly.pdbx_seq_one_letter_code
_entity_poly.pdbx_strand_id
1 'polypeptide(L)'
;MASVFQLRLRSLCTSSSKWRVKQVTTSNFEESLQELKTHISSSDYVAVSMAKTGSPSPPSWLRPLPFDTAQTAYSKACRAAHRFQLLHFAVCPFSVSSSDKLLAHPYNFVLFPRDELKMGMPAYSFSCQTSLLASMARNPYPNRNPIPITPIF
;
A
#
# COMPACT_ATOMS: atom_id res chain seq x y z
N MET A 1 23.60 24.16 2.51
CA MET A 1 23.06 23.33 3.61
C MET A 1 21.59 23.05 3.35
N ALA A 2 21.26 21.85 2.89
CA ALA A 2 19.92 21.25 2.98
C ALA A 2 20.09 19.77 2.64
N SER A 3 20.20 18.93 3.68
CA SER A 3 20.30 17.49 3.53
C SER A 3 18.97 16.97 3.01
N VAL A 4 18.95 16.54 1.75
CA VAL A 4 17.85 15.79 1.15
C VAL A 4 17.75 14.50 1.95
N PHE A 5 16.73 14.37 2.80
CA PHE A 5 16.37 13.10 3.42
C PHE A 5 15.98 12.12 2.29
N GLN A 6 16.98 11.47 1.71
CA GLN A 6 16.79 10.22 1.01
C GLN A 6 16.22 9.26 2.04
N LEU A 7 14.91 9.01 1.96
CA LEU A 7 14.30 7.82 2.54
C LEU A 7 14.93 6.61 1.82
N ARG A 8 16.13 6.25 2.25
CA ARG A 8 16.74 4.95 1.98
C ARG A 8 15.78 3.95 2.60
N LEU A 9 14.95 3.32 1.78
CA LEU A 9 14.27 2.07 2.12
C LEU A 9 15.36 1.05 2.45
N ARG A 10 15.77 1.03 3.72
CA ARG A 10 16.66 -0.01 4.22
C ARG A 10 15.82 -1.28 4.23
N SER A 11 15.99 -2.08 3.19
CA SER A 11 15.58 -3.48 3.20
C SER A 11 16.28 -4.13 4.39
N LEU A 12 15.52 -4.42 5.45
CA LEU A 12 15.98 -5.21 6.58
C LEU A 12 16.04 -6.67 6.11
N CYS A 13 17.00 -6.99 5.23
CA CYS A 13 17.30 -8.37 4.88
C CYS A 13 18.24 -8.93 5.95
N THR A 14 17.68 -9.54 6.99
CA THR A 14 18.39 -10.58 7.73
C THR A 14 18.37 -11.86 6.89
N SER A 15 19.50 -12.55 6.82
CA SER A 15 19.65 -13.76 6.02
C SER A 15 18.91 -14.95 6.65
N SER A 16 18.19 -15.69 5.79
CA SER A 16 17.60 -17.03 5.96
C SER A 16 16.07 -17.11 6.06
N SER A 17 15.53 -17.94 5.17
CA SER A 17 14.12 -18.10 4.75
C SER A 17 13.55 -16.92 3.96
N LYS A 18 13.16 -17.17 2.70
CA LYS A 18 12.30 -16.25 1.93
C LYS A 18 11.04 -16.04 2.76
N TRP A 19 10.84 -14.86 3.39
CA TRP A 19 9.56 -14.54 4.01
C TRP A 19 8.46 -14.76 2.97
N ARG A 20 7.59 -15.75 3.22
CA ARG A 20 6.46 -16.03 2.34
C ARG A 20 5.40 -14.97 2.59
N VAL A 21 5.49 -13.85 1.88
CA VAL A 21 4.45 -12.81 1.89
C VAL A 21 3.16 -13.40 1.36
N LYS A 22 2.12 -13.46 2.20
CA LYS A 22 0.81 -13.97 1.80
C LYS A 22 0.13 -12.95 0.88
N GLN A 23 -0.11 -13.33 -0.37
CA GLN A 23 -0.82 -12.50 -1.34
C GLN A 23 -2.33 -12.71 -1.16
N VAL A 24 -3.04 -11.63 -0.84
CA VAL A 24 -4.48 -11.65 -0.64
C VAL A 24 -5.18 -11.15 -1.91
N THR A 25 -5.99 -12.02 -2.49
CA THR A 25 -6.86 -11.82 -3.64
C THR A 25 -8.31 -11.95 -3.22
N THR A 26 -9.24 -11.62 -4.11
CA THR A 26 -10.69 -11.79 -3.85
C THR A 26 -11.07 -13.21 -3.46
N SER A 27 -10.43 -14.22 -4.05
CA SER A 27 -10.69 -15.64 -3.81
C SER A 27 -10.27 -16.15 -2.43
N ASN A 28 -9.22 -15.58 -1.81
CA ASN A 28 -8.70 -16.02 -0.52
C ASN A 28 -8.86 -14.96 0.58
N PHE A 29 -9.67 -13.91 0.31
CA PHE A 29 -9.81 -12.76 1.19
C PHE A 29 -10.35 -13.14 2.56
N GLU A 30 -11.45 -13.90 2.62
CA GLU A 30 -12.10 -14.25 3.89
C GLU A 30 -11.18 -15.11 4.77
N GLU A 31 -10.60 -16.17 4.21
CA GLU A 31 -9.64 -17.03 4.92
C GLU A 31 -8.43 -16.23 5.43
N SER A 32 -7.83 -15.41 4.55
CA SER A 32 -6.68 -14.57 4.91
C SER A 32 -7.02 -13.54 5.97
N LEU A 33 -8.25 -13.04 5.99
CA LEU A 33 -8.72 -12.08 6.98
C LEU A 33 -8.89 -12.73 8.36
N GLN A 34 -9.41 -13.95 8.43
CA GLN A 34 -9.52 -14.69 9.69
C GLN A 34 -8.13 -15.00 10.27
N GLU A 35 -7.19 -15.47 9.45
CA GLU A 35 -5.80 -15.66 9.88
C GLU A 35 -5.15 -14.35 10.34
N LEU A 36 -5.35 -13.27 9.59
CA LEU A 36 -4.79 -11.97 9.95
C LEU A 36 -5.32 -11.50 11.30
N LYS A 37 -6.60 -11.69 11.62
CA LYS A 37 -7.16 -11.36 12.94
C LYS A 37 -6.45 -12.13 14.04
N THR A 38 -6.20 -13.42 13.83
CA THR A 38 -5.46 -14.26 14.78
C THR A 38 -4.03 -13.75 14.98
N HIS A 39 -3.30 -13.46 13.90
CA HIS A 39 -1.95 -12.92 13.98
C HIS A 39 -1.88 -11.51 14.58
N ILE A 40 -2.88 -10.65 14.36
CA ILE A 40 -2.97 -9.34 15.01
C ILE A 40 -3.17 -9.51 16.52
N SER A 41 -4.05 -10.44 16.92
CA SER A 41 -4.37 -10.70 18.33
C SER A 41 -3.17 -11.23 19.12
N SER A 42 -2.25 -11.95 18.46
CA SER A 42 -1.03 -12.48 19.06
C SER A 42 0.24 -11.67 18.77
N SER A 43 0.11 -10.49 18.15
CA SER A 43 1.25 -9.62 17.80
C SER A 43 1.49 -8.52 18.82
N ASP A 44 2.75 -8.11 18.95
CA ASP A 44 3.16 -6.96 19.76
C ASP A 44 3.05 -5.64 18.98
N TYR A 45 3.35 -5.69 17.68
CA TYR A 45 3.33 -4.53 16.79
C TYR A 45 2.75 -4.88 15.43
N VAL A 46 2.10 -3.92 14.78
CA VAL A 46 1.59 -4.09 13.42
C VAL A 46 2.11 -2.95 12.55
N ALA A 47 2.86 -3.29 11.50
CA ALA A 47 3.21 -2.32 10.47
C ALA A 47 2.19 -2.35 9.34
N VAL A 48 1.81 -1.17 8.87
CA VAL A 48 0.95 -0.99 7.70
C VAL A 48 1.65 -0.14 6.66
N SER A 49 1.45 -0.47 5.39
CA SER A 49 1.93 0.31 4.26
C SER A 49 0.86 0.36 3.17
N MET A 50 0.77 1.48 2.47
CA MET A 50 -0.25 1.70 1.46
C MET A 50 0.37 2.30 0.22
N ALA A 51 0.05 1.76 -0.95
CA ALA A 51 0.40 2.36 -2.24
C ALA A 51 -0.87 2.88 -2.93
N LYS A 52 -0.80 4.14 -3.36
CA LYS A 52 -1.86 4.83 -4.09
C LYS A 52 -1.56 4.88 -5.58
N THR A 53 -2.58 5.14 -6.41
CA THR A 53 -2.47 5.35 -7.86
C THR A 53 -1.69 6.61 -8.25
N GLY A 54 -1.45 7.51 -7.29
CA GLY A 54 -0.70 8.73 -7.48
C GLY A 54 -0.33 9.39 -6.15
N SER A 55 0.47 10.45 -6.25
CA SER A 55 0.85 11.30 -5.12
C SER A 55 0.72 12.76 -5.54
N PRO A 56 0.43 13.69 -4.61
CA PRO A 56 0.54 15.13 -4.88
C PRO A 56 1.97 15.50 -5.29
N SER A 57 2.24 15.55 -6.60
CA SER A 57 3.51 16.00 -7.17
C SER A 57 3.43 17.48 -7.52
N PRO A 58 4.55 18.25 -7.42
CA PRO A 58 4.58 19.63 -7.91
C PRO A 58 4.17 19.70 -9.40
N PRO A 59 3.41 20.71 -9.83
CA PRO A 59 2.87 21.85 -9.07
C PRO A 59 1.45 21.57 -8.53
N SER A 60 1.33 20.72 -7.51
CA SER A 60 0.04 20.43 -6.89
C SER A 60 -0.16 21.20 -5.59
N TRP A 61 -1.22 22.01 -5.56
CA TRP A 61 -1.75 22.68 -4.37
C TRP A 61 -2.19 21.69 -3.26
N LEU A 62 -2.28 20.40 -3.58
CA LEU A 62 -2.65 19.33 -2.65
C LEU A 62 -1.46 18.77 -1.86
N ARG A 63 -0.23 19.22 -2.15
CA ARG A 63 0.96 18.78 -1.41
C ARG A 63 1.09 19.57 -0.10
N PRO A 64 1.16 18.93 1.08
CA PRO A 64 1.51 19.60 2.32
C PRO A 64 2.92 20.20 2.24
N LEU A 65 3.05 21.45 2.68
CA LEU A 65 4.28 22.24 2.67
C LEU A 65 4.81 22.44 4.10
N PRO A 66 6.13 22.63 4.31
CA PRO A 66 6.69 22.78 5.65
C PRO A 66 6.16 23.98 6.44
N PHE A 67 5.61 24.98 5.76
CA PHE A 67 5.04 26.19 6.35
C PHE A 67 3.51 26.11 6.51
N ASP A 68 2.88 24.98 6.17
CA ASP A 68 1.45 24.79 6.40
C ASP A 68 1.17 24.65 7.91
N THR A 69 0.04 25.20 8.35
CA THR A 69 -0.52 24.84 9.66
C THR A 69 -0.96 23.37 9.65
N ALA A 70 -1.07 22.75 10.83
CA ALA A 70 -1.58 21.38 10.94
C ALA A 70 -2.94 21.20 10.24
N GLN A 71 -3.83 22.18 10.37
CA GLN A 71 -5.14 22.18 9.72
C GLN A 71 -5.02 22.24 8.19
N THR A 72 -4.19 23.13 7.66
CA THR A 72 -3.99 23.25 6.20
C THR A 72 -3.36 21.99 5.61
N ALA A 73 -2.35 21.42 6.29
CA ALA A 73 -1.71 20.17 5.89
C ALA A 73 -2.72 19.01 5.87
N TYR A 74 -3.58 18.92 6.90
CA TYR A 74 -4.65 17.94 6.96
C TYR A 74 -5.65 18.11 5.80
N SER A 75 -6.13 19.32 5.53
CA SER A 75 -7.06 19.57 4.42
C SER A 75 -6.46 19.21 3.06
N LYS A 76 -5.18 19.52 2.83
CA LYS A 76 -4.45 19.15 1.62
C LYS A 76 -4.31 17.63 1.48
N ALA A 77 -3.90 16.95 2.55
CA ALA A 77 -3.76 15.50 2.59
C ALA A 77 -5.10 14.78 2.38
N CYS A 78 -6.18 15.28 2.99
CA CYS A 78 -7.54 14.74 2.82
C CYS A 78 -7.99 14.85 1.36
N ARG A 79 -7.85 16.03 0.74
CA ARG A 79 -8.16 16.23 -0.68
C ARG A 79 -7.31 15.35 -1.61
N ALA A 80 -6.04 15.14 -1.28
CA ALA A 80 -5.18 14.21 -2.00
C ALA A 80 -5.64 12.76 -1.87
N ALA A 81 -6.02 12.33 -0.66
CA ALA A 81 -6.50 10.98 -0.39
C ALA A 81 -7.81 10.66 -1.14
N HIS A 82 -8.72 11.62 -1.25
CA HIS A 82 -9.95 11.47 -2.05
C HIS A 82 -9.69 11.38 -3.57
N ARG A 83 -8.56 11.91 -4.04
CA ARG A 83 -8.25 11.97 -5.48
C ARG A 83 -7.56 10.71 -6.01
N PHE A 84 -6.72 10.07 -5.20
CA PHE A 84 -5.92 8.92 -5.59
C PHE A 84 -6.40 7.65 -4.89
N GLN A 85 -6.73 6.64 -5.70
CA GLN A 85 -7.23 5.37 -5.20
C GLN A 85 -6.10 4.53 -4.58
N LEU A 86 -6.44 3.68 -3.62
CA LEU A 86 -5.51 2.70 -3.05
C LEU A 86 -5.44 1.47 -3.96
N LEU A 87 -4.22 1.08 -4.36
CA LEU A 87 -3.99 -0.14 -5.17
C LEU A 87 -3.50 -1.30 -4.33
N HIS A 88 -2.61 -1.02 -3.39
CA HIS A 88 -2.01 -2.05 -2.55
C HIS A 88 -2.08 -1.62 -1.09
N PHE A 89 -2.48 -2.55 -0.24
CA PHE A 89 -2.48 -2.41 1.19
C PHE A 89 -1.68 -3.57 1.78
N ALA A 90 -0.58 -3.27 2.46
CA ALA A 90 0.29 -4.26 3.08
C ALA A 90 0.19 -4.15 4.60
N VAL A 91 0.08 -5.29 5.26
CA VAL A 91 0.00 -5.40 6.72
C VAL A 91 0.98 -6.45 7.17
N CYS A 92 1.75 -6.17 8.22
CA CYS A 92 2.66 -7.14 8.81
C CYS A 92 2.57 -7.04 10.34
N PRO A 93 1.87 -7.98 10.99
CA PRO A 93 1.98 -8.20 12.41
C PRO A 93 3.35 -8.79 12.74
N PHE A 94 3.91 -8.30 13.84
CA PHE A 94 5.20 -8.70 14.39
C PHE A 94 5.02 -9.17 15.83
N SER A 95 5.61 -10.31 16.17
CA SER A 95 5.69 -10.80 17.54
C SER A 95 7.15 -11.04 17.95
N VAL A 96 7.47 -10.71 19.20
CA VAL A 96 8.77 -10.93 19.80
C VAL A 96 8.69 -12.22 20.61
N SER A 97 9.41 -13.24 20.15
CA SER A 97 9.54 -14.50 20.89
C SER A 97 10.36 -14.28 22.16
N SER A 98 10.16 -15.14 23.17
CA SER A 98 11.00 -15.24 24.38
C SER A 98 12.48 -15.53 24.10
N SER A 99 12.83 -15.83 22.85
CA SER A 99 14.21 -16.00 22.36
C SER A 99 14.79 -14.74 21.69
N ASP A 100 14.18 -13.55 21.91
CA ASP A 100 14.50 -12.27 21.26
C ASP A 100 14.46 -12.30 19.72
N LYS A 101 13.73 -13.26 19.16
CA LYS A 101 13.52 -13.39 17.72
C LYS A 101 12.22 -12.71 17.30
N LEU A 102 12.33 -11.87 16.27
CA LEU A 102 11.19 -11.21 15.65
C LEU A 102 10.52 -12.16 14.64
N LEU A 103 9.28 -12.52 14.90
CA LEU A 103 8.42 -13.24 13.95
C LEU A 103 7.56 -12.23 13.19
N ALA A 104 7.49 -12.38 11.87
CA ALA A 104 6.79 -11.47 10.98
C ALA A 104 5.79 -12.23 10.12
N HIS A 105 4.56 -11.75 10.05
CA HIS A 105 3.48 -12.34 9.26
C HIS A 105 3.01 -11.38 8.15
N PRO A 106 3.76 -11.22 7.04
CA PRO A 106 3.43 -10.22 6.03
C PRO A 106 2.26 -10.65 5.11
N TYR A 107 1.26 -9.76 4.99
CA TYR A 107 0.11 -9.85 4.09
C TYR A 107 0.13 -8.71 3.09
N ASN A 108 -0.14 -9.01 1.81
CA ASN A 108 -0.24 -8.03 0.74
C ASN A 108 -1.63 -8.13 0.08
N PHE A 109 -2.47 -7.14 0.32
CA PHE A 109 -3.80 -7.01 -0.28
C PHE A 109 -3.69 -6.21 -1.57
N VAL A 110 -4.07 -6.84 -2.67
CA VAL A 110 -4.19 -6.16 -3.97
C VAL A 110 -5.63 -5.67 -4.11
N LEU A 111 -5.80 -4.36 -4.01
CA LEU A 111 -7.06 -3.67 -4.14
C LEU A 111 -7.18 -3.17 -5.58
N PHE A 112 -8.05 -3.79 -6.37
CA PHE A 112 -8.47 -3.21 -7.64
C PHE A 112 -9.96 -2.88 -7.52
N PRO A 113 -10.38 -1.63 -7.78
CA PRO A 113 -11.80 -1.31 -7.82
C PRO A 113 -12.41 -2.13 -8.96
N ARG A 114 -13.18 -3.16 -8.59
CA ARG A 114 -14.01 -3.90 -9.52
C ARG A 114 -15.36 -3.19 -9.52
N ASP A 115 -15.65 -2.50 -10.61
CA ASP A 115 -17.00 -2.03 -10.87
C ASP A 115 -17.86 -3.25 -11.26
N GLU A 116 -18.45 -3.92 -10.26
CA GLU A 116 -19.70 -4.66 -10.49
C GLU A 116 -20.83 -3.63 -10.52
N LEU A 117 -20.79 -2.74 -11.52
CA LEU A 117 -21.75 -1.67 -11.71
C LEU A 117 -23.13 -2.30 -11.97
N LYS A 118 -23.93 -2.39 -10.91
CA LYS A 118 -25.38 -2.52 -11.04
C LYS A 118 -25.87 -1.24 -11.73
N MET A 119 -26.64 -1.41 -12.80
CA MET A 119 -27.17 -0.32 -13.62
C MET A 119 -27.84 0.73 -12.71
N GLY A 120 -27.36 1.98 -12.75
CA GLY A 120 -27.92 3.10 -11.96
C GLY A 120 -27.06 3.63 -10.81
N MET A 121 -25.90 3.03 -10.51
CA MET A 121 -24.97 3.56 -9.49
C MET A 121 -23.97 4.58 -10.09
N PRO A 122 -23.54 5.61 -9.33
CA PRO A 122 -22.52 6.54 -9.80
C PRO A 122 -21.20 5.80 -10.06
N ALA A 123 -20.63 6.01 -11.24
CA ALA A 123 -19.36 5.41 -11.64
C ALA A 123 -18.21 5.95 -10.75
N TYR A 124 -17.38 5.04 -10.21
CA TYR A 124 -16.26 5.43 -9.36
C TYR A 124 -15.05 5.82 -10.22
N SER A 125 -14.78 7.13 -10.30
CA SER A 125 -13.62 7.65 -11.04
C SER A 125 -12.48 8.03 -10.10
N PHE A 126 -11.25 7.62 -10.43
CA PHE A 126 -10.04 8.00 -9.69
C PHE A 126 -8.94 8.50 -10.62
N SER A 127 -8.06 9.36 -10.11
CA SER A 127 -6.88 9.82 -10.87
C SER A 127 -5.75 8.79 -10.77
N CYS A 128 -5.05 8.56 -11.88
CA CYS A 128 -3.81 7.78 -11.91
C CYS A 128 -2.65 8.65 -12.41
N GLN A 129 -1.52 8.60 -11.71
CA GLN A 129 -0.29 9.25 -12.15
C GLN A 129 0.55 8.25 -12.94
N THR A 130 0.66 8.46 -14.27
CA THR A 130 1.34 7.55 -15.19
C THR A 130 2.77 7.23 -14.76
N SER A 131 3.52 8.20 -14.25
CA SER A 131 4.90 7.98 -13.77
C SER A 131 4.98 7.01 -12.59
N LEU A 132 3.98 7.05 -11.69
CA LEU A 132 3.93 6.14 -10.55
C LEU A 132 3.51 4.73 -10.98
N LEU A 133 2.52 4.63 -11.87
CA LEU A 133 2.13 3.36 -12.47
C LEU A 133 3.29 2.71 -13.22
N ALA A 134 4.01 3.49 -14.04
CA ALA A 134 5.21 3.02 -14.73
C ALA A 134 6.31 2.58 -13.74
N SER A 135 6.45 3.24 -12.59
CA SER A 135 7.38 2.83 -11.53
C SER A 135 6.98 1.51 -10.88
N MET A 136 5.68 1.28 -10.64
CA MET A 136 5.15 0.02 -10.11
C MET A 136 5.25 -1.12 -11.15
N ALA A 137 5.09 -0.82 -12.43
CA ALA A 137 5.25 -1.80 -13.50
C ALA A 137 6.73 -2.23 -13.67
N ARG A 138 7.68 -1.29 -13.53
CA ARG A 138 9.12 -1.58 -13.60
C ARG A 138 9.65 -2.33 -12.38
N ASN A 139 9.08 -2.08 -11.21
CA ASN A 139 9.42 -2.78 -9.98
C ASN A 139 8.18 -3.58 -9.53
N PRO A 140 7.84 -4.68 -10.23
CA PRO A 140 6.71 -5.50 -9.81
C PRO A 140 6.97 -5.96 -8.37
N TYR A 141 5.98 -5.77 -7.50
CA TYR A 141 6.02 -6.32 -6.15
C TYR A 141 6.42 -7.80 -6.24
N PRO A 142 7.34 -8.25 -5.37
CA PRO A 142 8.01 -9.53 -5.57
C PRO A 142 6.95 -10.62 -5.61
N ASN A 143 6.93 -11.34 -6.75
CA ASN A 143 6.17 -12.57 -6.99
C ASN A 143 4.77 -12.43 -7.64
N ARG A 144 4.68 -11.79 -8.80
CA ARG A 144 3.69 -12.16 -9.82
C ARG A 144 4.38 -12.47 -11.15
N ASN A 145 4.10 -13.64 -11.71
CA ASN A 145 4.04 -13.81 -13.16
C ASN A 145 3.19 -12.65 -13.70
N PRO A 146 3.60 -11.98 -14.79
CA PRO A 146 2.95 -10.77 -15.25
C PRO A 146 1.46 -11.03 -15.43
N ILE A 147 0.63 -10.37 -14.62
CA ILE A 147 -0.80 -10.30 -14.92
C ILE A 147 -0.88 -9.45 -16.17
N PRO A 148 -1.48 -9.97 -17.26
CA PRO A 148 -1.69 -9.17 -18.44
C PRO A 148 -2.61 -8.02 -18.03
N ILE A 149 -2.03 -6.83 -17.94
CA ILE A 149 -2.78 -5.59 -17.95
C ILE A 149 -3.22 -5.44 -19.41
N THR A 150 -4.29 -6.12 -19.80
CA THR A 150 -4.92 -5.87 -21.09
C THR A 150 -5.45 -4.44 -21.04
N PRO A 151 -4.97 -3.53 -21.90
CA PRO A 151 -5.61 -2.24 -22.07
C PRO A 151 -6.99 -2.49 -22.68
N ILE A 152 -8.03 -2.26 -21.90
CA ILE A 152 -9.38 -2.18 -22.45
C ILE A 152 -9.50 -0.76 -22.99
N PHE A 153 -9.28 -0.60 -24.29
CA PHE A 153 -9.83 0.52 -25.06
C PHE A 153 -11.32 0.27 -25.28
#